data_AF-G7TIE9-F1
#
_entry.id   AF-G7TIE9-F1
#
_cell.length_a   1.000
_cell.length_b   1.000
_cell.length_c   1.000
_cell.angle_alpha   90.00
_cell.angle_beta   90.00
_cell.angle_gamma   90.00
#
_symmetry.space_group_name_H-M   'P 1'
#
loop_
_entity.id
_entity.type
_entity.pdbx_description
1 polymer ?
#
loop_
_entity_poly.entity_id
_entity_poly.type
_entity_poly.pdbx_seq_one_letter_code
_entity_poly.pdbx_strand_id
1 'polypeptide(L)'
;MLLCTFAWQVLPAHAAETEPKNRVMVIENVKLDYAQVLNVEPVYQTLRATRIEEQCESTQAAQAAVAPAEDEGRINRMVDSVKEMFSRLPEPSAPAAVPPTSTRRSCKVVEVPREFRRPIAFDVDYVYKGTKYRSRLPEDPGNRLRIRVSVTPYIPDAILAPPR
;
A
#
# COMPACT_ATOMS: atom_id res chain seq x y z
N MET A 1 -21.09 30.20 93.01
CA MET A 1 -20.95 31.55 92.44
C MET A 1 -19.53 32.03 92.68
N LEU A 2 -18.61 31.73 91.74
CA LEU A 2 -17.27 32.30 91.46
C LEU A 2 -16.56 31.28 90.52
N LEU A 3 -16.79 31.28 89.20
CA LEU A 3 -16.11 32.01 88.12
C LEU A 3 -14.61 31.69 87.91
N CYS A 4 -14.30 31.27 86.67
CA CYS A 4 -13.04 31.38 85.91
C CYS A 4 -11.90 30.38 86.21
N THR A 5 -11.20 29.75 85.26
CA THR A 5 -11.20 29.76 83.77
C THR A 5 -10.37 28.54 83.32
N PHE A 6 -10.88 27.72 82.39
CA PHE A 6 -10.07 26.73 81.68
C PHE A 6 -9.13 27.46 80.71
N ALA A 7 -7.83 27.43 80.98
CA ALA A 7 -6.82 27.89 80.04
C ALA A 7 -6.68 26.85 78.92
N TRP A 8 -7.44 27.03 77.85
CA TRP A 8 -7.23 26.31 76.60
C TRP A 8 -5.94 26.83 75.96
N GLN A 9 -4.86 26.06 76.07
CA GLN A 9 -3.62 26.34 75.36
C GLN A 9 -3.90 26.18 73.86
N VAL A 10 -4.07 27.30 73.17
CA VAL A 10 -4.16 27.37 71.70
C VAL A 10 -2.76 27.10 71.16
N LEU A 11 -2.56 25.93 70.56
CA LEU A 11 -1.38 25.69 69.72
C LEU A 11 -1.41 26.67 68.54
N PRO A 12 -0.31 27.36 68.21
CA PRO A 12 -0.26 28.17 67.00
C PRO A 12 -0.33 27.23 65.79
N ALA A 13 -1.41 27.39 65.03
CA ALA A 13 -1.52 26.85 63.69
C ALA A 13 -0.39 27.46 62.84
N HIS A 14 0.68 26.69 62.64
CA HIS A 14 1.65 27.00 61.59
C HIS A 14 0.99 26.63 60.27
N ALA A 15 0.20 27.54 59.71
CA ALA A 15 -0.15 27.49 58.31
C ALA A 15 1.16 27.73 57.55
N ALA A 16 1.73 26.66 57.01
CA ALA A 16 2.86 26.74 56.10
C ALA A 16 2.45 27.66 54.95
N GLU A 17 3.06 28.83 54.86
CA GLU A 17 3.02 29.65 53.66
C GLU A 17 3.67 28.83 52.56
N THR A 18 2.84 28.16 51.75
CA THR A 18 3.25 27.67 50.44
C THR A 18 3.64 28.90 49.62
N GLU A 19 4.93 29.21 49.65
CA GLU A 19 5.60 30.15 48.76
C GLU A 19 5.05 29.93 47.35
N PRO A 20 4.50 30.96 46.69
CA PRO A 20 3.97 30.81 45.34
C PRO A 20 5.15 30.52 44.43
N LYS A 21 5.47 29.22 44.24
CA LYS A 21 6.39 28.76 43.22
C LYS A 21 5.89 29.35 41.92
N ASN A 22 6.60 30.38 41.46
CA ASN A 22 6.33 31.06 40.20
C ASN A 22 6.47 30.00 39.09
N ARG A 23 5.35 29.36 38.77
CA ARG A 23 5.25 28.40 37.68
C ARG A 23 5.22 29.24 36.42
N VAL A 24 6.41 29.57 35.93
CA VAL A 24 6.58 30.14 34.60
C VAL A 24 6.08 29.09 33.63
N MET A 25 4.85 29.27 33.16
CA MET A 25 4.33 28.48 32.05
C MET A 25 5.25 28.76 30.86
N VAL A 26 6.03 27.77 30.46
CA VAL A 26 6.81 27.84 29.23
C VAL A 26 5.80 27.81 28.10
N ILE A 27 5.35 28.99 27.68
CA ILE A 27 4.64 29.14 26.42
C ILE A 27 5.65 28.75 25.36
N GLU A 28 5.45 27.60 24.71
CA GLU A 28 6.32 27.17 23.64
C GLU A 28 6.30 28.26 22.56
N ASN A 29 7.45 28.86 22.29
CA ASN A 29 7.62 29.86 21.24
C ASN A 29 7.55 29.16 19.88
N VAL A 30 6.35 28.76 19.48
CA VAL A 30 6.08 28.05 18.24
C VAL A 30 5.67 29.04 17.17
N LYS A 31 6.41 29.05 16.06
CA LYS A 31 6.06 29.81 14.87
C LYS A 31 5.90 28.88 13.67
N LEU A 32 4.86 29.12 12.87
CA LEU A 32 4.73 28.51 11.56
C LEU A 32 5.54 29.33 10.54
N ASP A 33 6.36 28.65 9.77
CA ASP A 33 7.17 29.25 8.71
C ASP A 33 7.19 28.35 7.47
N TYR A 34 7.78 28.84 6.38
CA TYR A 34 7.95 28.09 5.14
C TYR A 34 9.42 27.79 4.87
N ALA A 35 9.71 26.53 4.57
CA ALA A 35 11.00 26.08 4.09
C ALA A 35 10.96 25.84 2.58
N GLN A 36 12.11 26.00 1.93
CA GLN A 36 12.26 25.69 0.51
C GLN A 36 12.56 24.20 0.36
N VAL A 37 11.75 23.51 -0.42
CA VAL A 37 11.97 22.09 -0.73
C VAL A 37 13.08 21.98 -1.76
N LEU A 38 14.00 21.02 -1.55
CA LEU A 38 15.12 20.72 -2.43
C LEU A 38 14.88 19.44 -3.23
N ASN A 39 14.42 18.37 -2.56
CA ASN A 39 14.19 17.06 -3.17
C ASN A 39 13.01 16.34 -2.51
N VAL A 40 12.29 15.54 -3.29
CA VAL A 40 11.15 14.73 -2.84
C VAL A 40 11.31 13.31 -3.39
N GLU A 41 11.54 12.35 -2.50
CA GLU A 41 11.71 10.94 -2.84
C GLU A 41 10.50 10.12 -2.37
N PRO A 42 9.72 9.51 -3.28
CA PRO A 42 8.61 8.65 -2.89
C PRO A 42 9.13 7.32 -2.31
N VAL A 43 8.61 6.95 -1.15
CA VAL A 43 8.88 5.68 -0.47
C VAL A 43 7.77 4.70 -0.83
N TYR A 44 8.11 3.65 -1.57
CA TYR A 44 7.17 2.60 -1.98
C TYR A 44 7.13 1.42 -1.01
N GLN A 45 5.94 0.89 -0.76
CA GLN A 45 5.72 -0.37 -0.05
C GLN A 45 5.32 -1.46 -1.05
N THR A 46 6.00 -2.62 -0.98
CA THR A 46 5.61 -3.84 -1.69
C THR A 46 4.56 -4.60 -0.90
N LEU A 47 3.39 -4.80 -1.49
CA LEU A 47 2.30 -5.61 -0.96
C LEU A 47 2.21 -6.91 -1.78
N ARG A 48 2.16 -8.05 -1.11
CA ARG A 48 1.91 -9.35 -1.75
C ARG A 48 0.43 -9.66 -1.64
N ALA A 49 -0.23 -9.90 -2.76
CA ALA A 49 -1.63 -10.31 -2.81
C ALA A 49 -1.81 -11.46 -3.79
N THR A 50 -2.68 -12.41 -3.48
CA THR A 50 -3.04 -13.49 -4.40
C THR A 50 -4.27 -13.08 -5.21
N ARG A 51 -4.22 -13.26 -6.54
CA ARG A 51 -5.38 -13.09 -7.42
C ARG A 51 -5.77 -14.45 -7.97
N ILE A 52 -7.05 -14.78 -7.88
CA ILE A 52 -7.60 -15.99 -8.49
C ILE A 52 -7.66 -15.78 -10.01
N GLU A 53 -6.92 -16.59 -10.77
CA GLU A 53 -6.90 -16.56 -12.24
C GLU A 53 -7.16 -17.97 -12.79
N GLU A 54 -7.88 -18.07 -13.92
CA GLU A 54 -8.03 -19.35 -14.62
C GLU A 54 -6.87 -19.54 -15.59
N GLN A 55 -6.00 -20.50 -15.30
CA GLN A 55 -4.95 -20.93 -16.21
C GLN A 55 -5.46 -22.09 -17.05
N CYS A 56 -5.64 -21.83 -18.34
CA CYS A 56 -5.95 -22.86 -19.33
C CYS A 56 -4.66 -23.33 -20.00
N GLU A 57 -4.46 -24.64 -20.06
CA GLU A 57 -3.36 -25.23 -20.81
C GLU A 57 -3.61 -24.97 -22.31
N SER A 58 -2.68 -24.30 -22.99
CA SER A 58 -2.81 -24.05 -24.42
C SER A 58 -2.52 -25.37 -25.16
N THR A 59 -3.36 -25.68 -26.15
CA THR A 59 -3.36 -26.96 -26.91
C THR A 59 -2.03 -27.31 -27.59
N GLN A 60 -1.04 -26.41 -27.58
CA GLN A 60 0.30 -26.64 -28.14
C GLN A 60 1.13 -27.67 -27.36
N ALA A 61 0.88 -27.87 -26.06
CA ALA A 61 1.56 -28.91 -25.28
C ALA A 61 1.02 -30.33 -25.56
N ALA A 62 -0.27 -30.45 -25.95
CA ALA A 62 -0.92 -31.72 -26.23
C ALA A 62 -0.69 -32.20 -27.68
N GLN A 63 -0.50 -31.28 -28.64
CA GLN A 63 -0.21 -31.63 -30.03
C GLN A 63 1.24 -32.05 -30.27
N ALA A 64 2.18 -31.73 -29.37
CA ALA A 64 3.55 -32.25 -29.42
C ALA A 64 3.65 -33.74 -29.03
N ALA A 65 2.60 -34.31 -28.44
CA ALA A 65 2.53 -35.73 -28.06
C ALA A 65 1.84 -36.62 -29.10
N VAL A 66 1.31 -36.05 -30.18
CA VAL A 66 0.72 -36.81 -31.29
C VAL A 66 1.55 -36.55 -32.54
N ALA A 67 2.59 -37.36 -32.73
CA ALA A 67 3.29 -37.46 -33.99
C ALA A 67 2.29 -37.79 -35.12
N PRO A 68 2.35 -37.15 -36.28
CA PRO A 68 1.49 -37.51 -37.40
C PRO A 68 2.01 -38.80 -38.03
N ALA A 69 1.29 -39.90 -37.82
CA ALA A 69 1.05 -40.84 -38.92
C ALA A 69 0.07 -40.11 -39.87
N GLU A 70 0.16 -40.12 -41.20
CA GLU A 70 0.31 -41.21 -42.16
C GLU A 70 0.61 -40.59 -43.55
N ASP A 71 1.18 -41.34 -44.48
CA ASP A 71 1.23 -40.97 -45.91
C ASP A 71 0.52 -42.05 -46.76
N GLU A 72 -0.79 -42.21 -46.53
CA GLU A 72 -1.69 -43.06 -47.35
C GLU A 72 -2.79 -42.24 -48.07
N GLY A 73 -2.70 -40.90 -48.06
CA GLY A 73 -3.75 -40.03 -48.62
C GLY A 73 -3.60 -39.68 -50.11
N ARG A 74 -2.54 -40.12 -50.78
CA ARG A 74 -2.17 -39.60 -52.12
C ARG A 74 -2.81 -40.34 -53.29
N ILE A 75 -3.24 -41.59 -53.07
CA ILE A 75 -3.83 -42.46 -54.10
C ILE A 75 -5.37 -42.44 -54.09
N ASN A 76 -6.01 -42.21 -52.93
CA ASN A 76 -7.47 -42.14 -52.83
C ASN A 76 -8.09 -40.88 -53.47
N ARG A 77 -7.34 -39.77 -53.60
CA ARG A 77 -7.88 -38.54 -54.21
C ARG A 77 -8.15 -38.68 -55.71
N MET A 78 -7.59 -39.68 -56.36
CA MET A 78 -7.72 -39.87 -57.80
C MET A 78 -8.96 -40.70 -58.18
N VAL A 79 -9.52 -41.48 -57.25
CA VAL A 79 -10.71 -42.30 -57.48
C VAL A 79 -12.02 -41.57 -57.19
N ASP A 80 -11.98 -40.48 -56.40
CA ASP A 80 -13.18 -39.70 -56.06
C ASP A 80 -13.67 -38.80 -57.20
N SER A 81 -12.80 -38.35 -58.11
CA SER A 81 -13.20 -37.46 -59.22
C SER A 81 -14.05 -38.12 -60.30
N VAL A 82 -14.11 -39.46 -60.36
CA VAL A 82 -14.86 -40.18 -61.42
C VAL A 82 -16.23 -40.66 -60.93
N LYS A 83 -16.41 -40.80 -59.61
CA LYS A 83 -17.68 -41.24 -59.01
C LYS A 83 -18.77 -40.16 -59.06
N GLU A 84 -18.37 -38.89 -59.07
CA GLU A 84 -19.25 -37.71 -59.15
C GLU A 84 -19.97 -37.53 -60.50
N MET A 85 -19.50 -38.15 -61.59
CA MET A 85 -20.18 -38.06 -62.89
C MET A 85 -21.32 -39.07 -63.08
N PHE A 86 -21.40 -40.12 -62.25
CA PHE A 86 -22.37 -41.22 -62.42
C PHE A 86 -23.49 -41.27 -61.38
N SER A 87 -23.54 -40.32 -60.45
CA SER A 87 -24.52 -40.35 -59.35
C SER A 87 -25.27 -39.03 -59.22
N ARG A 88 -25.96 -38.61 -60.28
CA ARG A 88 -27.06 -37.63 -60.16
C ARG A 88 -28.39 -38.37 -60.12
N LEU A 89 -28.77 -38.84 -58.94
CA LEU A 89 -30.19 -38.96 -58.58
C LEU A 89 -30.50 -37.83 -57.58
N PRO A 90 -31.56 -37.05 -57.78
CA PRO A 90 -31.94 -35.97 -56.87
C PRO A 90 -32.77 -36.55 -55.71
N GLU A 91 -32.42 -36.27 -54.45
CA GLU A 91 -33.29 -36.40 -53.26
C GLU A 91 -32.70 -35.64 -52.03
N PRO A 92 -33.51 -35.32 -51.00
CA PRO A 92 -33.63 -33.96 -50.44
C PRO A 92 -32.79 -33.65 -49.19
N SER A 93 -32.57 -32.34 -49.01
CA SER A 93 -32.23 -31.58 -47.78
C SER A 93 -31.68 -32.36 -46.57
N ALA A 94 -30.36 -32.24 -46.33
CA ALA A 94 -29.77 -32.50 -45.03
C ALA A 94 -29.59 -31.19 -44.23
N PRO A 95 -29.97 -31.13 -42.94
CA PRO A 95 -29.77 -29.95 -42.11
C PRO A 95 -28.28 -29.73 -41.82
N ALA A 96 -27.88 -28.46 -41.82
CA ALA A 96 -26.51 -28.01 -41.58
C ALA A 96 -25.91 -28.63 -40.31
N ALA A 97 -24.77 -29.30 -40.46
CA ALA A 97 -23.96 -29.77 -39.35
C ALA A 97 -23.51 -28.58 -38.50
N VAL A 98 -24.00 -28.53 -37.26
CA VAL A 98 -23.51 -27.61 -36.23
C VAL A 98 -22.06 -27.99 -35.92
N PRO A 99 -21.07 -27.08 -36.03
CA PRO A 99 -19.69 -27.41 -35.68
C PRO A 99 -19.61 -27.80 -34.20
N PRO A 100 -18.77 -28.79 -33.81
CA PRO A 100 -18.68 -29.23 -32.44
C PRO A 100 -18.26 -28.06 -31.57
N THR A 101 -19.13 -27.74 -30.61
CA THR A 101 -18.91 -26.79 -29.54
C THR A 101 -17.55 -27.06 -28.91
N SER A 102 -16.71 -26.03 -28.93
CA SER A 102 -15.41 -25.91 -28.27
C SER A 102 -15.05 -27.08 -27.34
N THR A 103 -14.01 -27.84 -27.69
CA THR A 103 -13.25 -28.63 -26.72
C THR A 103 -12.99 -27.72 -25.51
N ARG A 104 -13.70 -27.98 -24.41
CA ARG A 104 -13.54 -27.25 -23.15
C ARG A 104 -12.09 -27.42 -22.74
N ARG A 105 -11.27 -26.38 -22.96
CA ARG A 105 -9.88 -26.35 -22.51
C ARG A 105 -9.91 -26.67 -21.01
N SER A 106 -9.07 -27.61 -20.55
CA SER A 106 -8.93 -27.94 -19.13
C SER A 106 -8.31 -26.75 -18.40
N CYS A 107 -9.16 -25.82 -17.95
CA CYS A 107 -8.75 -24.65 -17.18
C CYS A 107 -8.74 -24.99 -15.69
N LYS A 108 -7.69 -24.58 -14.98
CA LYS A 108 -7.57 -24.72 -13.53
C LYS A 108 -7.61 -23.35 -12.89
N VAL A 109 -8.39 -23.20 -11.84
CA VAL A 109 -8.42 -21.99 -11.00
C VAL A 109 -7.18 -22.02 -10.12
N VAL A 110 -6.28 -21.05 -10.31
CA VAL A 110 -4.99 -20.98 -9.58
C VAL A 110 -4.88 -19.61 -8.91
N GLU A 111 -4.44 -19.59 -7.65
CA GLU A 111 -4.07 -18.36 -6.97
C GLU A 111 -2.68 -17.90 -7.43
N VAL A 112 -2.62 -16.82 -8.20
CA VAL A 112 -1.36 -16.25 -8.68
C VAL A 112 -0.91 -15.16 -7.72
N PRO A 113 0.27 -15.30 -7.08
CA PRO A 113 0.83 -14.24 -6.24
C PRO A 113 1.24 -13.05 -7.13
N ARG A 114 0.78 -11.86 -6.76
CA ARG A 114 1.09 -10.58 -7.41
C ARG A 114 1.71 -9.64 -6.38
N GLU A 115 2.77 -8.95 -6.77
CA GLU A 115 3.39 -7.90 -5.97
C GLU A 115 2.91 -6.53 -6.45
N PHE A 116 2.30 -5.76 -5.56
CA PHE A 116 1.84 -4.40 -5.81
C PHE A 116 2.75 -3.41 -5.10
N ARG A 117 3.10 -2.30 -5.76
CA ARG A 117 3.89 -1.23 -5.15
C ARG A 117 3.02 0.01 -5.01
N ARG A 118 2.89 0.54 -3.79
CA ARG A 118 2.19 1.81 -3.52
C ARG A 118 3.09 2.79 -2.79
N PRO A 119 3.10 4.09 -3.13
CA PRO A 119 3.79 5.09 -2.33
C PRO A 119 3.09 5.22 -0.96
N ILE A 120 3.86 5.13 0.13
CA ILE A 120 3.35 5.25 1.51
C ILE A 120 3.77 6.55 2.18
N ALA A 121 4.87 7.14 1.73
CA ALA A 121 5.44 8.34 2.30
C ALA A 121 6.36 9.01 1.28
N PHE A 122 6.75 10.24 1.59
CA PHE A 122 7.70 11.04 0.84
C PHE A 122 8.82 11.44 1.78
N ASP A 123 10.04 11.04 1.45
CA ASP A 123 11.23 11.57 2.11
C ASP A 123 11.57 12.91 1.45
N VAL A 124 11.50 13.98 2.24
CA VAL A 124 11.62 15.35 1.75
C VAL A 124 12.84 16.00 2.35
N ASP A 125 13.74 16.43 1.48
CA ASP A 125 14.90 17.23 1.85
C ASP A 125 14.53 18.71 1.65
N TYR A 126 14.67 19.53 2.69
CA TYR A 126 14.33 20.94 2.67
C TYR A 126 15.41 21.78 3.35
N VAL A 127 15.45 23.06 3.00
CA VAL A 127 16.36 24.03 3.61
C VAL A 127 15.57 25.10 4.36
N TYR A 128 15.95 25.32 5.61
CA TYR A 128 15.44 26.40 6.43
C TYR A 128 16.59 27.21 7.01
N LYS A 129 16.60 28.52 6.73
CA LYS A 129 17.64 29.47 7.19
C LYS A 129 19.08 28.98 6.92
N GLY A 130 19.30 28.30 5.80
CA GLY A 130 20.61 27.80 5.37
C GLY A 130 20.96 26.39 5.86
N THR A 131 20.20 25.83 6.80
CA THR A 131 20.40 24.46 7.30
C THR A 131 19.50 23.49 6.54
N LYS A 132 20.07 22.36 6.09
CA LYS A 132 19.33 21.28 5.42
C LYS A 132 18.78 20.31 6.44
N TYR A 133 17.54 19.89 6.22
CA TYR A 133 16.83 18.92 7.04
C TYR A 133 16.17 17.89 6.13
N ARG A 134 15.96 16.68 6.66
CA ARG A 134 15.20 15.60 6.00
C ARG A 134 14.03 15.20 6.90
N SER A 135 12.85 15.04 6.33
CA SER A 135 11.68 14.57 7.07
C SER A 135 10.82 13.67 6.18
N ARG A 136 10.11 12.72 6.80
CA ARG A 136 9.19 11.82 6.12
C ARG A 136 7.76 12.31 6.27
N LEU A 137 7.09 12.58 5.15
CA LEU A 137 5.73 13.12 5.09
C LEU A 137 4.78 12.10 4.46
N PRO A 138 3.49 12.10 4.85
CA PRO A 138 2.49 11.20 4.24
C PRO A 138 2.06 11.65 2.84
N GLU A 139 2.14 12.95 2.56
CA GLU A 139 1.70 13.59 1.32
C GLU A 139 2.86 14.39 0.71
N ASP A 140 2.78 14.65 -0.59
CA ASP A 140 3.76 15.44 -1.33
C ASP A 140 3.63 16.93 -0.96
N PRO A 141 4.67 17.57 -0.39
CA PRO A 141 4.62 18.99 -0.02
C PRO A 141 4.79 19.96 -1.21
N GLY A 142 5.20 19.47 -2.38
CA GLY A 142 5.53 20.32 -3.54
C GLY A 142 6.76 21.20 -3.29
N ASN A 143 6.72 22.47 -3.73
CA ASN A 143 7.90 23.35 -3.75
C ASN A 143 8.21 24.04 -2.41
N ARG A 144 7.25 24.10 -1.48
CA ARG A 144 7.40 24.81 -0.19
C ARG A 144 6.77 24.00 0.93
N LEU A 145 7.56 23.73 1.97
CA LEU A 145 7.12 22.96 3.12
C LEU A 145 6.70 23.89 4.26
N ARG A 146 5.50 23.70 4.82
CA ARG A 146 5.06 24.36 6.05
C ARG A 146 5.72 23.69 7.25
N ILE A 147 6.57 24.41 7.96
CA ILE A 147 7.31 23.90 9.13
C ILE A 147 6.84 24.56 10.42
N ARG A 148 6.97 23.82 11.52
CA ARG A 148 6.75 24.32 12.89
C ARG A 148 8.11 24.52 13.55
N VAL A 149 8.46 25.76 13.81
CA VAL A 149 9.73 26.14 14.43
C VAL A 149 9.47 26.44 15.90
N SER A 150 10.06 25.64 16.80
CA SER A 150 10.14 25.96 18.23
C SER A 150 11.51 26.55 18.54
N VAL A 151 11.52 27.68 19.24
CA VAL A 151 12.77 28.32 19.70
C VAL A 151 12.85 28.17 21.21
N THR A 152 13.81 27.39 21.66
CA THR A 152 14.12 27.21 23.07
C THR A 152 15.39 27.98 23.40
N PRO A 153 15.38 28.87 24.40
CA PRO A 153 16.58 29.59 24.79
C PRO A 153 17.63 28.61 25.32
N TYR A 154 18.89 28.83 24.94
CA TYR A 154 20.01 28.09 25.48
C TYR A 154 20.43 28.71 26.81
N ILE A 155 20.22 27.98 27.91
CA ILE A 155 20.66 28.36 29.25
C ILE A 155 21.82 27.42 29.60
N PRO A 156 23.08 27.89 29.61
CA PRO A 156 24.16 27.10 30.18
C PRO A 156 23.81 26.78 31.64
N ASP A 157 24.01 25.52 32.06
CA ASP A 157 23.80 24.99 33.42
C ASP A 157 22.39 24.47 33.82
N ALA A 158 21.40 24.42 32.91
CA ALA A 158 20.08 23.81 33.19
C ALA A 158 20.07 22.25 33.14
N ILE A 159 21.24 21.62 33.16
CA ILE A 159 21.43 20.19 32.92
C ILE A 159 21.10 19.38 34.20
N LEU A 160 19.96 18.69 34.14
CA LEU A 160 19.64 17.40 34.79
C LEU A 160 19.25 17.38 36.28
N ALA A 161 17.99 17.74 36.57
CA ALA A 161 17.26 16.99 37.58
C ALA A 161 16.35 15.97 36.86
N PRO A 162 16.62 14.65 36.94
CA PRO A 162 15.68 13.65 36.45
C PRO A 162 14.38 13.74 37.28
N PRO A 163 13.22 13.42 36.69
CA PRO A 163 11.99 13.31 37.46
C PRO A 163 12.17 12.23 38.54
N ARG A 164 11.93 12.59 39.81
CA ARG A 164 11.81 11.63 40.93
C ARG A 164 10.42 11.03 40.96
#